data_AF-A0A165UMN0-F1
#
_entry.id   AF-A0A165UMN0-F1
#
_cell.length_a   1.000
_cell.length_b   1.000
_cell.length_c   1.000
_cell.angle_alpha   90.00
_cell.angle_beta   90.00
_cell.angle_gamma   90.00
#
_symmetry.space_group_name_H-M   'P 1'
#
loop_
_entity.id
_entity.type
_entity.pdbx_description
1 polymer ?
#
loop_
_entity_poly.entity_id
_entity_poly.type
_entity_poly.pdbx_seq_one_letter_code
_entity_poly.pdbx_strand_id
1 'polypeptide(L)'
;STHLAADVWTFFEERNSRQHCIFCLHQKAVAPNTKVTTFGAKTSTTGMRKHLCERHADPWIQVCDKLQISIKAKEALKAVADYRRRQGQAPASDSMQMRRPFSDAAFLDAIVEFIVANDQSINVIECPQLRGIFLMLREELNDSDIPHRTTVRNRILEIWDEYLEELASEMEVSHAFIHITDRLNITEKIGFVTLDNASNNDTFMEHLERELNRRGIKFDSMKQWIR
;
A
#
# COMPACT_ATOMS: atom_id res chain seq x y z
N SER A 1 -0.97 4.32 13.31
CA SER A 1 -2.08 3.64 14.01
C SER A 1 -2.80 2.77 13.00
N THR A 2 -2.33 1.55 12.82
CA THR A 2 -2.90 0.53 11.93
C THR A 2 -4.32 0.23 12.40
N HIS A 3 -5.33 0.61 11.61
CA HIS A 3 -6.73 0.47 11.99
C HIS A 3 -7.09 -1.01 12.21
N LEU A 4 -7.07 -1.44 13.48
CA LEU A 4 -7.73 -2.67 13.92
C LEU A 4 -9.18 -2.64 13.41
N ALA A 5 -9.59 -3.65 12.63
CA ALA A 5 -10.94 -3.80 12.07
C ALA A 5 -11.39 -2.76 11.03
N ALA A 6 -10.55 -2.44 10.04
CA ALA A 6 -10.93 -1.64 8.87
C ALA A 6 -12.18 -2.17 8.13
N ASP A 7 -12.38 -3.50 8.12
CA ASP A 7 -13.57 -4.17 7.56
C ASP A 7 -14.89 -3.73 8.21
N VAL A 8 -14.83 -3.09 9.38
CA VAL A 8 -15.97 -2.54 10.11
C VAL A 8 -15.94 -1.02 10.06
N TRP A 9 -14.87 -0.39 10.54
CA TRP A 9 -14.86 1.05 10.80
C TRP A 9 -14.99 1.91 9.53
N THR A 10 -14.62 1.39 8.36
CA THR A 10 -14.87 2.06 7.07
C THR A 10 -16.36 2.23 6.75
N PHE A 11 -17.24 1.43 7.36
CA PHE A 11 -18.67 1.35 7.03
C PHE A 11 -19.59 1.96 8.10
N PHE A 12 -19.00 2.59 9.11
CA PHE A 12 -19.71 3.24 10.19
C PHE A 12 -19.23 4.67 10.37
N GLU A 13 -20.18 5.57 10.59
CA GLU A 13 -19.92 6.98 10.86
C GLU A 13 -20.37 7.34 12.27
N GLU A 14 -19.52 8.04 13.01
CA GLU A 14 -19.87 8.50 14.35
C GLU A 14 -20.75 9.76 14.28
N ARG A 15 -21.96 9.69 14.84
CA ARG A 15 -22.84 10.85 15.05
C ARG A 15 -23.49 10.77 16.42
N ASN A 16 -23.42 11.86 17.18
CA ASN A 16 -23.98 11.96 18.54
C ASN A 16 -23.51 10.80 19.45
N SER A 17 -22.21 10.52 19.47
CA SER A 17 -21.58 9.45 20.27
C SER A 17 -22.11 8.03 20.00
N ARG A 18 -22.67 7.82 18.80
CA ARG A 18 -23.13 6.52 18.32
C ARG A 18 -22.58 6.25 16.93
N GLN A 19 -22.35 4.98 16.63
CA GLN A 19 -21.85 4.52 15.35
C GLN A 19 -23.03 4.15 14.45
N HIS A 20 -23.18 4.83 13.32
CA HIS A 20 -24.29 4.67 12.37
C HIS A 20 -23.81 3.92 11.14
N CYS A 21 -24.54 2.89 10.72
CA CYS A 21 -24.19 2.20 9.48
C CYS A 21 -24.42 3.11 8.27
N ILE A 22 -23.39 3.29 7.44
CA ILE A 22 -23.43 4.16 6.26
C ILE A 22 -24.47 3.65 5.24
N PHE A 23 -24.58 2.33 5.06
CA PHE A 23 -25.59 1.74 4.16
C PHE A 23 -27.03 2.02 4.62
N CYS A 24 -27.29 1.91 5.92
CA CYS A 24 -28.59 2.27 6.49
C CYS A 24 -28.89 3.76 6.31
N LEU A 25 -27.90 4.64 6.48
CA LEU A 25 -28.06 6.08 6.27
C LEU A 25 -28.42 6.38 4.80
N HIS A 26 -27.74 5.73 3.86
CA HIS A 26 -28.07 5.85 2.44
C HIS A 26 -29.48 5.36 2.13
N GLN A 27 -29.87 4.19 2.65
CA GLN A 27 -31.24 3.68 2.49
C GLN A 27 -32.29 4.63 3.09
N LYS A 28 -31.99 5.30 4.21
CA LYS A 28 -32.88 6.30 4.82
C LYS A 28 -33.01 7.57 3.98
N ALA A 29 -31.95 7.99 3.28
CA ALA A 29 -32.01 9.13 2.37
C ALA A 29 -32.93 8.86 1.17
N VAL A 30 -32.96 7.62 0.68
CA VAL A 30 -33.84 7.20 -0.44
C VAL A 30 -35.25 6.86 0.05
N ALA A 31 -35.39 6.23 1.21
CA ALA A 31 -36.66 5.82 1.81
C ALA A 31 -36.72 6.29 3.28
N PRO A 32 -37.39 7.43 3.56
CA PRO A 32 -37.37 8.09 4.88
C PRO A 32 -37.82 7.23 6.07
N ASN A 33 -38.64 6.21 5.82
CA ASN A 33 -39.15 5.28 6.84
C ASN A 33 -38.15 4.17 7.20
N THR A 34 -36.99 4.11 6.55
CA THR A 34 -35.95 3.11 6.85
C THR A 34 -35.32 3.39 8.22
N LYS A 35 -35.33 2.39 9.09
CA LYS A 35 -34.66 2.46 10.39
C LYS A 35 -33.15 2.31 10.22
N VAL A 36 -32.39 3.25 10.79
CA VAL A 36 -30.93 3.19 10.84
C VAL A 36 -30.48 2.40 12.06
N THR A 37 -29.70 1.35 11.84
CA THR A 37 -29.05 0.60 12.93
C THR A 37 -27.89 1.42 13.50
N THR A 38 -27.86 1.55 14.82
CA THR A 38 -26.82 2.31 15.53
C THR A 38 -26.23 1.50 16.67
N PHE A 39 -24.93 1.67 16.89
CA PHE A 39 -24.19 1.03 17.97
C PHE A 39 -23.61 2.08 18.92
N GLY A 40 -23.29 1.68 20.15
CA GLY A 40 -22.65 2.58 21.10
C GLY A 40 -21.17 2.80 20.74
N ALA A 41 -20.58 3.91 21.19
CA ALA A 41 -19.17 4.21 20.95
C ALA A 41 -18.19 3.13 21.46
N LYS A 42 -18.61 2.32 22.45
CA LYS A 42 -17.81 1.20 23.03
C LYS A 42 -18.26 -0.18 22.57
N THR A 43 -19.08 -0.29 21.52
CA THR A 43 -19.60 -1.57 21.07
C THR A 43 -18.49 -2.41 20.41
N SER A 44 -18.42 -3.69 20.75
CA SER A 44 -17.54 -4.66 20.07
C SER A 44 -17.90 -4.79 18.58
N THR A 45 -16.88 -4.91 17.74
CA THR A 45 -17.01 -5.01 16.28
C THR A 45 -17.83 -6.23 15.81
N THR A 46 -18.00 -7.26 16.65
CA THR A 46 -18.81 -8.46 16.34
C THR A 46 -20.26 -8.13 16.02
N GLY A 47 -20.91 -7.26 16.80
CA GLY A 47 -22.30 -6.88 16.56
C GLY A 47 -22.47 -6.08 15.26
N MET A 48 -21.47 -5.28 14.92
CA MET A 48 -21.42 -4.47 13.72
C MET A 48 -21.24 -5.35 12.48
N ARG A 49 -20.33 -6.35 12.53
CA ARG A 49 -20.17 -7.34 11.46
C ARG A 49 -21.42 -8.17 11.23
N LYS A 50 -22.07 -8.63 12.29
CA LYS A 50 -23.33 -9.37 12.19
C LYS A 50 -24.40 -8.56 11.46
N HIS A 51 -24.55 -7.28 11.80
CA HIS A 51 -25.45 -6.39 11.09
C HIS A 51 -25.11 -6.24 9.60
N LEU A 52 -23.84 -6.04 9.25
CA LEU A 52 -23.39 -5.95 7.86
C LEU A 52 -23.69 -7.25 7.11
N CYS A 53 -23.41 -8.42 7.69
CA CYS A 53 -23.72 -9.72 7.10
C CYS A 53 -25.21 -9.94 6.86
N GLU A 54 -26.06 -9.53 7.80
CA GLU A 54 -27.51 -9.80 7.72
C GLU A 54 -28.25 -8.82 6.80
N ARG A 55 -27.77 -7.59 6.69
CA ARG A 55 -28.52 -6.50 6.04
C ARG A 55 -27.85 -5.92 4.80
N HIS A 56 -26.52 -6.04 4.72
CA HIS A 56 -25.70 -5.33 3.74
C HIS A 56 -24.55 -6.19 3.20
N ALA A 57 -24.67 -7.52 3.21
CA ALA A 57 -23.56 -8.42 2.86
C ALA A 57 -22.95 -8.08 1.51
N ASP A 58 -23.77 -8.04 0.47
CA ASP A 58 -23.31 -7.83 -0.90
C ASP A 58 -22.57 -6.50 -1.10
N PRO A 59 -23.15 -5.31 -0.79
CA PRO A 59 -22.45 -4.04 -0.96
C PRO A 59 -21.25 -3.90 0.00
N TRP A 60 -21.30 -4.52 1.18
CA TRP A 60 -20.17 -4.52 2.11
C TRP A 60 -18.99 -5.30 1.57
N ILE A 61 -19.21 -6.55 1.14
CA ILE A 61 -18.17 -7.43 0.61
C ILE A 61 -17.58 -6.85 -0.68
N GLN A 62 -18.43 -6.33 -1.57
CA GLN A 62 -17.99 -5.68 -2.81
C GLN A 62 -17.04 -4.50 -2.54
N VAL A 63 -17.36 -3.65 -1.57
CA VAL A 63 -16.52 -2.49 -1.23
C VAL A 63 -15.24 -2.93 -0.54
N CYS A 64 -15.29 -3.94 0.35
CA CYS A 64 -14.09 -4.53 0.94
C CYS A 64 -13.15 -5.10 -0.13
N ASP A 65 -13.66 -5.85 -1.10
CA ASP A 65 -12.85 -6.38 -2.20
C ASP A 65 -12.25 -5.23 -3.05
N LYS A 66 -13.03 -4.18 -3.37
CA LYS A 66 -12.54 -3.00 -4.11
C LYS A 66 -11.43 -2.24 -3.36
N LEU A 67 -11.53 -2.14 -2.05
CA LEU A 67 -10.57 -1.47 -1.19
C LEU A 67 -9.43 -2.39 -0.71
N GLN A 68 -9.40 -3.64 -1.16
CA GLN A 68 -8.43 -4.66 -0.73
C GLN A 68 -8.42 -4.87 0.80
N ILE A 69 -9.58 -4.70 1.44
CA ILE A 69 -9.76 -4.92 2.88
C ILE A 69 -10.11 -6.38 3.14
N SER A 70 -9.25 -7.09 3.86
CA SER A 70 -9.46 -8.51 4.19
C SER A 70 -10.49 -8.71 5.30
N ILE A 71 -11.60 -9.40 4.99
CA ILE A 71 -12.61 -9.81 5.98
C ILE A 71 -12.22 -11.18 6.56
N LYS A 72 -11.64 -11.21 7.76
CA LYS A 72 -11.16 -12.44 8.43
C LYS A 72 -12.03 -12.92 9.59
N ALA A 73 -13.09 -12.18 9.93
CA ALA A 73 -13.93 -12.49 11.10
C ALA A 73 -14.78 -13.75 10.87
N LYS A 74 -14.79 -14.66 11.85
CA LYS A 74 -15.47 -15.97 11.75
C LYS A 74 -16.96 -15.85 11.43
N GLU A 75 -17.63 -14.86 12.02
CA GLU A 75 -19.04 -14.57 11.81
C GLU A 75 -19.37 -14.14 10.36
N ALA A 76 -18.38 -13.65 9.61
CA ALA A 76 -18.57 -13.13 8.26
C ALA A 76 -18.17 -14.10 7.14
N LEU A 77 -17.37 -15.13 7.45
CA LEU A 77 -16.83 -16.06 6.45
C LEU A 77 -17.93 -16.73 5.61
N LYS A 78 -19.05 -17.11 6.23
CA LYS A 78 -20.18 -17.72 5.53
C LYS A 78 -20.80 -16.75 4.51
N ALA A 79 -21.07 -15.50 4.92
CA ALA A 79 -21.65 -14.48 4.05
C ALA A 79 -20.73 -14.16 2.86
N VAL A 80 -19.41 -14.09 3.11
CA VAL A 80 -18.39 -13.90 2.07
C VAL A 80 -18.38 -15.07 1.07
N ALA A 81 -18.39 -16.31 1.56
CA ALA A 81 -18.40 -17.49 0.70
C ALA A 81 -19.67 -17.56 -0.17
N ASP A 82 -20.84 -17.25 0.41
CA ASP A 82 -22.12 -17.27 -0.30
C ASP A 82 -22.22 -16.14 -1.34
N TYR A 83 -21.66 -14.95 -1.06
CA TYR A 83 -21.55 -13.87 -2.03
C TYR A 83 -20.64 -14.23 -3.22
N ARG A 84 -19.43 -14.74 -2.94
CA ARG A 84 -18.47 -15.12 -3.98
C ARG A 84 -19.01 -16.21 -4.89
N ARG A 85 -19.64 -17.25 -4.31
CA ARG A 85 -20.33 -18.32 -5.06
C ARG A 85 -21.39 -17.77 -6.02
N ARG A 86 -22.17 -16.75 -5.59
CA ARG A 86 -23.19 -16.10 -6.45
C ARG A 86 -22.60 -15.29 -7.60
N GLN A 87 -21.41 -14.71 -7.41
CA GLN A 87 -20.72 -13.92 -8.45
C GLN A 87 -19.98 -14.78 -9.50
N GLY A 88 -20.14 -16.11 -9.47
CA GLY A 88 -19.37 -17.02 -10.33
C GLY A 88 -17.88 -17.07 -9.97
N GLN A 89 -17.48 -16.40 -8.88
CA GLN A 89 -16.19 -16.60 -8.26
C GLN A 89 -16.30 -17.92 -7.49
N ALA A 90 -15.71 -18.98 -8.04
CA ALA A 90 -15.49 -20.21 -7.29
C ALA A 90 -14.98 -19.84 -5.89
N PRO A 91 -15.39 -20.54 -4.81
CA PRO A 91 -14.79 -20.29 -3.52
C PRO A 91 -13.29 -20.41 -3.75
N ALA A 92 -12.57 -19.30 -3.63
CA ALA A 92 -11.13 -19.36 -3.49
C ALA A 92 -10.96 -20.31 -2.33
N SER A 93 -10.55 -21.55 -2.65
CA SER A 93 -10.25 -22.57 -1.68
C SER A 93 -9.45 -21.88 -0.61
N ASP A 94 -10.01 -21.89 0.60
CA ASP A 94 -9.42 -21.43 1.85
C ASP A 94 -7.96 -21.13 1.66
N SER A 95 -7.63 -19.84 1.45
CA SER A 95 -6.31 -19.35 1.08
C SER A 95 -5.27 -20.45 1.00
N MET A 96 -5.18 -21.13 -0.15
CA MET A 96 -3.86 -21.31 -0.70
C MET A 96 -3.39 -19.88 -0.94
N GLN A 97 -2.90 -19.22 0.13
CA GLN A 97 -1.65 -18.50 -0.01
C GLN A 97 -0.85 -19.45 -0.87
N MET A 98 -0.72 -19.14 -2.16
CA MET A 98 0.20 -19.88 -3.00
C MET A 98 1.49 -19.79 -2.21
N ARG A 99 1.83 -20.89 -1.52
CA ARG A 99 3.02 -20.92 -0.68
C ARG A 99 4.10 -20.56 -1.66
N ARG A 100 4.78 -19.41 -1.46
CA ARG A 100 5.89 -19.05 -2.33
C ARG A 100 6.78 -20.29 -2.36
N PRO A 101 7.08 -20.83 -3.54
CA PRO A 101 8.00 -21.95 -3.61
C PRO A 101 9.29 -21.50 -2.93
N PHE A 102 9.84 -22.35 -2.08
CA PHE A 102 11.07 -22.01 -1.39
C PHE A 102 12.18 -21.80 -2.43
N SER A 103 12.88 -20.68 -2.30
CA SER A 103 14.18 -20.42 -2.91
C SER A 103 14.96 -19.54 -1.95
N ASP A 104 16.30 -19.53 -2.06
CA ASP A 104 17.15 -18.74 -1.15
C ASP A 104 16.81 -17.24 -1.25
N ALA A 105 16.57 -16.75 -2.46
CA ALA A 105 16.10 -15.38 -2.70
C ALA A 105 14.75 -15.10 -2.04
N ALA A 106 13.76 -15.98 -2.24
CA ALA A 106 12.43 -15.81 -1.64
C ALA A 106 12.47 -15.90 -0.10
N PHE A 107 13.37 -16.70 0.45
CA PHE A 107 13.58 -16.82 1.90
C PHE A 107 14.26 -15.58 2.48
N LEU A 108 15.29 -15.07 1.81
CA LEU A 108 15.94 -13.81 2.16
C LEU A 108 14.95 -12.64 2.12
N ASP A 109 14.18 -12.50 1.04
CA ASP A 109 13.17 -11.44 0.91
C ASP A 109 12.09 -11.55 2.00
N ALA A 110 11.67 -12.77 2.36
CA ALA A 110 10.71 -12.97 3.45
C ALA A 110 11.27 -12.59 4.83
N ILE A 111 12.57 -12.82 5.07
CA ILE A 111 13.25 -12.38 6.30
C ILE A 111 13.37 -10.85 6.32
N VAL A 112 13.72 -10.23 5.20
CA VAL A 112 13.77 -8.77 5.08
C VAL A 112 12.39 -8.16 5.36
N GLU A 113 11.34 -8.69 4.74
CA GLU A 113 9.96 -8.26 4.97
C GLU A 113 9.57 -8.39 6.44
N PHE A 114 9.88 -9.52 7.09
CA PHE A 114 9.65 -9.71 8.52
C PHE A 114 10.36 -8.66 9.37
N ILE A 115 11.62 -8.36 9.07
CA ILE A 115 12.42 -7.38 9.82
C ILE A 115 11.86 -5.97 9.64
N VAL A 116 11.62 -5.55 8.40
CA VAL A 116 11.17 -4.19 8.07
C VAL A 116 9.74 -3.95 8.56
N ALA A 117 8.81 -4.88 8.29
CA ALA A 117 7.41 -4.71 8.64
C ALA A 117 7.15 -4.66 10.16
N ASN A 118 8.04 -5.25 10.95
CA ASN A 118 7.90 -5.35 12.40
C ASN A 118 8.98 -4.58 13.17
N ASP A 119 9.77 -3.74 12.50
CA ASP A 119 10.88 -2.96 13.09
C ASP A 119 11.79 -3.82 13.99
N GLN A 120 12.11 -5.03 13.52
CA GLN A 120 12.94 -5.95 14.29
C GLN A 120 14.41 -5.57 14.17
N SER A 121 15.19 -5.88 15.21
CA SER A 121 16.65 -5.79 15.08
C SER A 121 17.12 -6.80 14.04
N ILE A 122 17.98 -6.39 13.10
CA ILE A 122 18.62 -7.30 12.13
C ILE A 122 19.36 -8.45 12.85
N ASN A 123 19.85 -8.22 14.07
CA ASN A 123 20.50 -9.27 14.87
C ASN A 123 19.57 -10.44 15.22
N VAL A 124 18.25 -10.30 15.10
CA VAL A 124 17.29 -11.37 15.37
C VAL A 124 17.55 -12.60 14.49
N ILE A 125 18.12 -12.42 13.28
CA ILE A 125 18.42 -13.53 12.38
C ILE A 125 19.58 -14.42 12.86
N GLU A 126 20.40 -13.93 13.80
CA GLU A 126 21.47 -14.71 14.42
C GLU A 126 20.97 -15.52 15.63
N CYS A 127 19.69 -15.36 16.01
CA CYS A 127 19.09 -16.05 17.14
C CYS A 127 19.03 -17.58 16.87
N PRO A 128 19.71 -18.43 17.67
CA PRO A 128 19.71 -19.88 17.46
C PRO A 128 18.32 -20.50 17.54
N GLN A 129 17.43 -19.96 18.38
CA GLN A 129 16.07 -20.45 18.53
C GLN A 129 15.24 -20.18 17.26
N LEU A 130 15.41 -19.00 16.65
CA LEU A 130 14.74 -18.68 15.40
C LEU A 130 15.27 -19.55 14.24
N ARG A 131 16.59 -19.70 14.14
CA ARG A 131 17.23 -20.59 13.17
C ARG A 131 16.76 -22.04 13.34
N GLY A 132 16.65 -22.51 14.58
CA GLY A 132 16.10 -23.82 14.90
C GLY A 132 14.66 -24.01 14.43
N ILE A 133 13.83 -22.97 14.46
CA ILE A 133 12.48 -23.01 13.87
C ILE A 133 12.57 -23.18 12.35
N PHE A 134 13.45 -22.45 11.66
CA PHE A 134 13.59 -22.58 10.21
C PHE A 134 14.06 -23.98 9.78
N LEU A 135 15.07 -24.52 10.47
CA LEU A 135 15.59 -25.87 10.24
C LEU A 135 14.53 -26.94 10.54
N MET A 136 13.69 -26.74 11.55
CA MET A 136 12.58 -27.65 11.86
C MET A 136 11.51 -27.67 10.76
N LEU A 137 11.29 -26.54 10.07
CA LEU A 137 10.25 -26.42 9.05
C LEU A 137 10.69 -26.95 7.67
N ARG A 138 11.99 -27.15 7.44
CA ARG A 138 12.53 -27.63 6.16
C ARG A 138 13.75 -28.51 6.34
N GLU A 139 13.59 -29.80 6.09
CA GLU A 139 14.62 -30.83 6.33
C GLU A 139 15.86 -30.65 5.46
N GLU A 140 15.72 -30.14 4.23
CA GLU A 140 16.87 -29.95 3.32
C GLU A 140 17.64 -28.64 3.58
N LEU A 141 17.17 -27.78 4.49
CA LEU A 141 17.80 -26.51 4.81
C LEU A 141 18.93 -26.70 5.82
N ASN A 142 20.12 -26.19 5.54
CA ASN A 142 21.22 -26.14 6.49
C ASN A 142 21.36 -24.74 7.10
N ASP A 143 22.02 -24.64 8.26
CA ASP A 143 22.21 -23.35 8.93
C ASP A 143 23.04 -22.36 8.08
N SER A 144 23.95 -22.87 7.24
CA SER A 144 24.73 -22.08 6.27
C SER A 144 23.87 -21.45 5.18
N ASP A 145 22.70 -22.02 4.89
CA ASP A 145 21.77 -21.54 3.86
C ASP A 145 20.87 -20.42 4.41
N ILE A 146 20.83 -20.25 5.75
CA ILE A 146 20.09 -19.16 6.40
C ILE A 146 20.92 -17.88 6.31
N PRO A 147 20.38 -16.79 5.74
CA PRO A 147 21.13 -15.57 5.56
C PRO A 147 21.54 -14.97 6.91
N HIS A 148 22.79 -14.54 7.01
CA HIS A 148 23.30 -13.82 8.18
C HIS A 148 22.97 -12.32 8.10
N ARG A 149 23.17 -11.61 9.21
CA ARG A 149 22.90 -10.17 9.35
C ARG A 149 23.48 -9.32 8.23
N THR A 150 24.68 -9.67 7.74
CA THR A 150 25.37 -8.93 6.68
C THR A 150 24.63 -9.08 5.36
N THR A 151 24.20 -10.31 5.03
CA THR A 151 23.40 -10.59 3.84
C THR A 151 22.06 -9.86 3.88
N VAL A 152 21.37 -9.93 5.02
CA VAL A 152 20.09 -9.22 5.22
C VAL A 152 20.27 -7.71 5.11
N ARG A 153 21.32 -7.15 5.73
CA ARG A 153 21.65 -5.73 5.63
C ARG A 153 21.89 -5.30 4.18
N ASN A 154 22.70 -6.05 3.44
CA ASN A 154 23.02 -5.72 2.05
C ASN A 154 21.73 -5.73 1.20
N ARG A 155 20.87 -6.74 1.39
CA ARG A 155 19.59 -6.80 0.69
C ARG A 155 18.67 -5.61 1.01
N ILE A 156 18.64 -5.16 2.26
CA ILE A 156 17.88 -3.95 2.66
C ILE A 156 18.44 -2.71 1.94
N LEU A 157 19.76 -2.58 1.82
CA LEU A 157 20.38 -1.46 1.11
C LEU A 157 20.07 -1.50 -0.38
N GLU A 158 20.12 -2.68 -1.02
CA GLU A 158 19.71 -2.84 -2.42
C GLU A 158 18.26 -2.41 -2.65
N ILE A 159 17.32 -2.89 -1.81
CA ILE A 159 15.90 -2.49 -1.89
C ILE A 159 15.74 -0.99 -1.67
N TRP A 160 16.52 -0.41 -0.76
CA TRP A 160 16.50 1.02 -0.51
C TRP A 160 16.99 1.82 -1.72
N ASP A 161 18.06 1.39 -2.36
CA ASP A 161 18.60 2.03 -3.55
C ASP A 161 17.61 1.92 -4.72
N GLU A 162 17.02 0.75 -4.95
CA GLU A 162 15.95 0.53 -5.94
C GLU A 162 14.75 1.48 -5.69
N TYR A 163 14.29 1.57 -4.44
CA TYR A 163 13.19 2.45 -4.06
C TYR A 163 13.56 3.94 -4.20
N LEU A 164 14.78 4.32 -3.86
CA LEU A 164 15.24 5.70 -3.98
C LEU A 164 15.39 6.11 -5.45
N GLU A 165 15.84 5.21 -6.32
CA GLU A 165 15.86 5.41 -7.77
C GLU A 165 14.44 5.56 -8.33
N GLU A 166 13.49 4.70 -7.92
CA GLU A 166 12.09 4.81 -8.32
C GLU A 166 11.48 6.14 -7.85
N LEU A 167 11.65 6.47 -6.56
CA LEU A 167 11.14 7.73 -6.00
C LEU A 167 11.79 8.96 -6.66
N ALA A 168 13.09 8.92 -6.95
CA ALA A 168 13.78 9.99 -7.67
C ALA A 168 13.28 10.12 -9.12
N SER A 169 12.91 9.00 -9.76
CA SER A 169 12.28 9.01 -11.08
C SER A 169 10.87 9.58 -11.05
N GLU A 170 10.10 9.35 -9.99
CA GLU A 170 8.77 9.94 -9.81
C GLU A 170 8.85 11.44 -9.47
N MET A 171 9.83 11.80 -8.63
CA MET A 171 10.18 13.16 -8.28
C MET A 171 11.16 13.74 -9.29
N GLU A 172 10.81 13.76 -10.57
CA GLU A 172 11.64 14.46 -11.54
C GLU A 172 11.87 15.90 -11.08
N VAL A 173 13.14 16.28 -10.94
CA VAL A 173 13.56 17.62 -10.50
C VAL A 173 12.91 18.71 -11.36
N SER A 174 12.60 18.40 -12.61
CA SER A 174 11.88 19.24 -13.58
C SER A 174 10.45 19.56 -13.12
N HIS A 175 9.72 18.58 -12.57
CA HIS A 175 8.39 18.79 -12.02
C HIS A 175 8.41 19.71 -10.79
N ALA A 176 9.33 19.47 -9.86
CA ALA A 176 9.48 20.33 -8.69
C ALA A 176 9.88 21.77 -9.11
N PHE A 177 10.80 21.90 -10.05
CA PHE A 177 11.26 23.17 -10.59
C PHE A 177 10.14 23.94 -11.31
N ILE A 178 9.38 23.28 -12.18
CA ILE A 178 8.21 23.87 -12.87
C ILE A 178 7.14 24.29 -11.86
N HIS A 179 6.85 23.45 -10.86
CA HIS A 179 5.88 23.79 -9.83
C HIS A 179 6.27 25.04 -9.02
N ILE A 180 7.56 25.17 -8.67
CA ILE A 180 8.07 26.35 -7.95
C ILE A 180 8.05 27.59 -8.84
N THR A 181 8.49 27.48 -10.09
CA THR A 181 8.51 28.61 -11.03
C THR A 181 7.10 29.10 -11.38
N ASP A 182 6.12 28.20 -11.44
CA ASP A 182 4.70 28.55 -11.59
C ASP A 182 4.19 29.32 -10.38
N ARG A 183 4.49 28.84 -9.16
CA ARG A 183 4.11 29.54 -7.92
C ARG A 183 4.70 30.93 -7.81
N LEU A 184 5.90 31.13 -8.36
CA LEU A 184 6.58 32.42 -8.39
C LEU A 184 6.20 33.28 -9.61
N ASN A 185 5.39 32.73 -10.53
CA ASN A 185 4.97 33.37 -11.78
C ASN A 185 6.17 33.82 -12.64
N ILE A 186 7.22 32.99 -12.68
CA ILE A 186 8.46 33.23 -13.45
C ILE A 186 8.71 32.17 -14.53
N THR A 187 7.82 31.19 -14.70
CA THR A 187 7.99 30.11 -15.68
C THR A 187 8.23 30.64 -17.10
N GLU A 188 7.48 31.65 -17.53
CA GLU A 188 7.66 32.30 -18.84
C GLU A 188 8.96 33.11 -18.98
N LYS A 189 9.67 33.33 -17.87
CA LYS A 189 10.92 34.11 -17.82
C LYS A 189 12.16 33.21 -17.76
N ILE A 190 11.99 31.90 -17.85
CA ILE A 190 13.10 30.96 -17.87
C ILE A 190 13.86 31.12 -19.19
N GLY A 191 15.05 31.74 -19.12
CA GLY A 191 15.93 31.96 -20.26
C GLY A 191 17.04 30.93 -20.36
N PHE A 192 17.80 30.78 -19.27
CA PHE A 192 18.94 29.87 -19.17
C PHE A 192 18.95 29.20 -17.80
N VAL A 193 19.35 27.93 -17.76
CA VAL A 193 19.50 27.16 -16.52
C VAL A 193 20.95 26.73 -16.37
N THR A 194 21.52 26.98 -15.19
CA THR A 194 22.83 26.49 -14.75
C THR A 194 22.60 25.37 -13.73
N LEU A 195 23.27 24.24 -13.91
CA LEU A 195 23.16 23.08 -13.01
C LEU A 195 24.56 22.52 -12.74
N ASP A 196 24.86 22.17 -11.50
CA ASP A 196 26.22 21.84 -11.02
C ASP A 196 26.54 20.33 -10.94
N ASN A 197 25.72 19.43 -11.50
CA ASN A 197 25.97 17.97 -11.46
C ASN A 197 25.65 17.20 -12.77
N ALA A 198 26.67 16.80 -13.52
CA ALA A 198 26.57 16.50 -14.97
C ALA A 198 25.64 15.35 -15.42
N SER A 199 25.40 14.28 -14.65
CA SER A 199 24.66 13.10 -15.17
C SER A 199 23.13 13.18 -15.06
N ASN A 200 22.59 13.82 -14.02
CA ASN A 200 21.14 13.92 -13.81
C ASN A 200 20.53 15.17 -14.48
N ASN A 201 21.39 16.05 -14.98
CA ASN A 201 21.01 17.31 -15.60
C ASN A 201 20.45 17.13 -17.01
N ASP A 202 20.97 16.16 -17.78
CA ASP A 202 20.52 15.94 -19.16
C ASP A 202 19.04 15.51 -19.17
N THR A 203 18.68 14.51 -18.36
CA THR A 203 17.29 14.07 -18.16
C THR A 203 16.37 15.19 -17.67
N PHE A 204 16.86 16.02 -16.73
CA PHE A 204 16.12 17.20 -16.27
C PHE A 204 15.85 18.19 -17.41
N MET A 205 16.86 18.49 -18.23
CA MET A 205 16.76 19.48 -19.30
C MET A 205 15.85 18.99 -20.43
N GLU A 206 15.90 17.71 -20.79
CA GLU A 206 14.97 17.10 -21.75
C GLU A 206 13.52 17.15 -21.25
N HIS A 207 13.31 16.84 -19.97
CA HIS A 207 11.97 16.91 -19.40
C HIS A 207 11.45 18.36 -19.30
N LEU A 208 12.32 19.29 -18.89
CA LEU A 208 12.01 20.71 -18.82
C LEU A 208 11.60 21.26 -20.19
N GLU A 209 12.35 20.90 -21.24
CA GLU A 209 11.99 21.23 -22.63
C GLU A 209 10.61 20.68 -23.00
N ARG A 210 10.35 19.41 -22.73
CA ARG A 210 9.06 18.77 -23.03
C ARG A 210 7.89 19.52 -22.37
N GLU A 211 8.01 19.84 -21.09
CA GLU A 211 6.91 20.46 -20.33
C GLU A 211 6.72 21.95 -20.68
N LEU A 212 7.81 22.70 -20.93
CA LEU A 212 7.71 24.10 -21.39
C LEU A 212 7.12 24.18 -22.80
N ASN A 213 7.54 23.31 -23.72
CA ASN A 213 6.98 23.25 -25.07
C ASN A 213 5.49 22.84 -25.05
N ARG A 214 5.09 21.91 -24.17
CA ARG A 214 3.67 21.56 -23.96
C ARG A 214 2.81 22.77 -23.53
N ARG A 215 3.43 23.74 -22.85
CA ARG A 215 2.80 24.99 -22.40
C ARG A 215 2.94 26.14 -23.40
N GLY A 216 3.50 25.89 -24.58
CA GLY A 216 3.73 26.91 -25.62
C GLY A 216 4.91 27.84 -25.35
N ILE A 217 5.74 27.52 -24.35
CA ILE A 217 6.96 28.26 -24.03
C ILE A 217 8.11 27.60 -24.79
N LYS A 218 8.69 28.31 -25.75
CA LYS A 218 9.80 27.80 -26.55
C LYS A 218 11.04 27.62 -25.67
N PHE A 219 11.47 26.38 -25.51
CA PHE A 219 12.68 26.02 -24.78
C PHE A 219 13.46 24.96 -25.55
N ASP A 220 14.80 25.06 -25.57
CA ASP A 220 15.72 24.14 -26.24
C ASP A 220 16.82 23.75 -25.25
N SER A 221 16.78 22.49 -24.80
CA SER A 221 17.67 21.95 -23.77
C SER A 221 19.15 22.08 -24.12
N MET A 222 19.49 22.03 -25.41
CA MET A 222 20.88 22.08 -25.89
C MET A 222 21.39 23.51 -26.07
N LYS A 223 20.50 24.48 -26.31
CA LYS A 223 20.87 25.90 -26.54
C LYS A 223 20.74 26.78 -25.31
N GLN A 224 19.88 26.42 -24.37
CA GLN A 224 19.55 27.25 -23.19
C GLN A 224 20.15 26.71 -21.89
N TRP A 225 21.23 25.95 -22.03
CA TRP A 225 22.07 25.45 -20.96
C TRP A 225 23.39 26.22 -20.91
N ILE A 226 23.80 26.64 -19.72
CA ILE A 226 25.13 27.21 -19.46
C ILE A 226 25.94 26.21 -18.64
N ARG A 227 27.10 25.81 -19.19
CA ARG A 227 28.12 24.99 -18.49
C ARG A 227 28.92 25.82 -17.50
#